data_AF-A0A942YGJ8-F1
#
_entry.id   AF-A0A942YGJ8-F1
#
_cell.length_a   1.000
_cell.length_b   1.000
_cell.length_c   1.000
_cell.angle_alpha   90.00
_cell.angle_beta   90.00
_cell.angle_gamma   90.00
#
_symmetry.space_group_name_H-M   'P 1'
#
loop_
_entity.id
_entity.type
_entity.pdbx_description
1 polymer ?
#
loop_
_entity_poly.entity_id
_entity_poly.type
_entity_poly.pdbx_seq_one_letter_code
_entity_poly.pdbx_strand_id
1 'polypeptide(L)' 'MEKFKVLGFGHVGLSVRDVEKSYNFYKNMLGFQVVWEHFNENGKRTLLFIGNGSCVIEFLDAKQDRWTGSMDLSTIYLFL' A
#
# COMPACT_ATOMS: atom_id res chain seq x y z
N MET A 1 -30.73 -5.58 -8.99
CA MET A 1 -29.32 -5.33 -8.66
C MET A 1 -29.01 -3.89 -9.02
N GLU A 2 -28.54 -3.09 -8.06
CA GLU A 2 -27.96 -1.79 -8.40
C GLU A 2 -26.77 -1.99 -9.34
N LYS A 3 -26.72 -1.19 -10.40
CA LYS A 3 -25.58 -1.17 -11.32
C LYS A 3 -24.51 -0.27 -10.71
N PHE A 4 -23.42 -0.85 -10.22
CA PHE A 4 -22.25 -0.06 -9.85
C PHE A 4 -21.52 0.40 -11.12
N LYS A 5 -20.92 1.59 -11.05
CA LYS A 5 -20.08 2.14 -12.13
C LYS A 5 -18.62 2.02 -11.72
N VAL A 6 -17.84 1.25 -12.49
CA VAL A 6 -16.38 1.24 -12.35
C VAL A 6 -15.82 2.58 -12.82
N LEU A 7 -15.10 3.28 -11.94
CA LEU A 7 -14.53 4.60 -12.25
C LEU A 7 -13.12 4.51 -12.84
N GLY A 8 -12.36 3.46 -12.51
CA GLY A 8 -10.99 3.25 -12.99
C GLY A 8 -10.20 2.30 -12.09
N PHE A 9 -8.89 2.24 -12.31
CA PHE A 9 -7.94 1.56 -11.41
C PHE A 9 -7.52 2.52 -10.28
N GLY A 10 -7.69 2.10 -9.04
CA GLY A 10 -7.27 2.88 -7.86
C GLY A 10 -5.78 2.75 -7.57
N HIS A 11 -5.31 1.52 -7.35
CA HIS A 11 -3.91 1.20 -7.06
C HIS A 11 -3.64 -0.30 -7.29
N VAL A 12 -2.37 -0.70 -7.19
CA VAL A 12 -1.96 -2.12 -7.16
C VAL A 12 -1.32 -2.43 -5.80
N GLY A 13 -1.89 -3.40 -5.09
CA GLY A 13 -1.33 -3.90 -3.83
C GLY A 13 -0.28 -4.98 -4.06
N LEU A 14 0.87 -4.86 -3.39
CA LEU A 14 1.99 -5.79 -3.44
C LEU A 14 2.45 -6.16 -2.03
N SER A 15 2.36 -7.46 -1.70
CA SER A 15 2.95 -7.99 -0.48
C SER A 15 4.46 -8.15 -0.65
N VAL A 16 5.25 -7.45 0.17
CA VAL A 16 6.70 -7.36 0.04
C VAL A 16 7.41 -7.79 1.32
N ARG A 17 8.60 -8.40 1.17
CA ARG A 17 9.40 -8.88 2.31
C ARG A 17 9.99 -7.76 3.17
N ASP A 18 10.17 -6.59 2.58
CA ASP A 18 10.81 -5.42 3.18
C ASP A 18 10.29 -4.16 2.48
N VAL A 19 9.38 -3.44 3.15
CA VAL A 19 8.74 -2.22 2.61
C VAL A 19 9.76 -1.15 2.29
N GLU A 20 10.81 -1.01 3.11
CA GLU A 20 11.80 0.07 2.95
C GLU A 20 12.72 -0.20 1.77
N LYS A 21 13.16 -1.45 1.57
CA LYS A 21 13.93 -1.81 0.37
C LYS A 21 13.11 -1.63 -0.90
N SER A 22 11.85 -2.05 -0.88
CA SER A 22 10.94 -1.84 -2.02
C SER A 22 10.78 -0.34 -2.30
N TYR A 23 10.47 0.47 -1.29
CA TYR A 23 10.36 1.92 -1.46
C TYR A 23 11.60 2.55 -2.09
N ASN A 24 12.79 2.23 -1.58
CA ASN A 24 14.03 2.80 -2.09
C ASN A 24 14.28 2.47 -3.56
N PHE A 25 13.90 1.28 -4.04
CA PHE A 25 13.96 0.95 -5.46
C PHE A 25 13.03 1.84 -6.29
N TYR A 26 11.74 1.89 -5.95
CA TYR A 26 10.75 2.65 -6.73
C TYR A 26 10.98 4.17 -6.64
N LYS A 27 11.45 4.68 -5.50
CA LYS A 27 11.84 6.08 -5.32
C LYS A 27 13.04 6.43 -6.20
N ASN A 28 14.16 5.72 -6.02
CA ASN A 28 15.44 6.16 -6.56
C ASN A 28 15.60 5.78 -8.04
N MET A 29 14.99 4.68 -8.49
CA MET A 29 15.09 4.23 -9.88
C MET A 29 13.94 4.75 -10.75
N LEU A 30 12.74 4.90 -10.18
CA LEU A 30 11.52 5.16 -10.93
C LEU A 30 10.82 6.49 -10.54
N GLY A 31 11.37 7.24 -9.60
CA GLY A 31 10.87 8.57 -9.22
C GLY A 31 9.55 8.57 -8.43
N PHE A 32 9.16 7.45 -7.83
CA PHE A 32 7.95 7.40 -7.01
C PHE A 32 8.11 8.19 -5.70
N GLN A 33 7.02 8.78 -5.23
CA GLN A 33 6.96 9.55 -3.99
C GLN A 33 5.97 8.94 -3.01
N VAL A 34 6.16 9.21 -1.72
CA VAL A 34 5.22 8.77 -0.68
C VAL A 34 3.91 9.54 -0.86
N VAL A 35 2.80 8.81 -0.91
CA VAL A 35 1.44 9.36 -0.90
C VAL A 35 0.87 9.26 0.51
N TRP A 36 1.03 8.09 1.13
CA TRP A 36 0.56 7.83 2.49
C TRP A 36 1.32 6.65 3.09
N GLU A 37 1.42 6.61 4.41
CA GLU A 37 2.13 5.55 5.12
C GLU A 37 1.51 5.26 6.48
N HIS A 38 1.58 3.98 6.88
CA HIS A 38 1.18 3.50 8.19
C HIS A 38 2.35 2.89 8.93
N PHE A 39 2.40 3.14 10.23
CA PHE A 39 3.35 2.55 11.15
C PHE A 39 2.60 1.84 12.27
N ASN A 40 3.11 0.69 12.71
CA ASN A 40 2.61 0.04 13.91
C ASN A 40 3.10 0.76 15.19
N GLU A 41 2.65 0.26 16.34
CA GLU A 41 3.01 0.77 17.67
C GLU A 41 4.52 0.81 17.93
N ASN A 42 5.29 -0.06 17.25
CA ASN A 42 6.75 -0.11 17.37
C ASN A 42 7.48 0.83 16.40
N GLY A 43 6.74 1.70 15.68
CA GLY A 43 7.31 2.63 14.69
C GLY A 43 7.79 1.96 13.40
N LYS A 44 7.45 0.69 13.16
CA LYS A 44 7.79 0.00 11.92
C LYS A 44 6.74 0.31 10.86
N ARG A 45 7.18 0.74 9.66
CA ARG A 45 6.29 0.96 8.51
C ARG A 45 5.69 -0.38 8.05
N THR A 46 4.37 -0.45 7.94
CA THR A 46 3.64 -1.71 7.68
C THR A 46 2.83 -1.66 6.39
N LEU A 47 2.36 -0.46 6.03
CA LEU A 47 1.70 -0.13 4.77
C LEU A 47 2.34 1.13 4.20
N LEU A 48 2.54 1.15 2.89
CA LEU A 48 3.10 2.30 2.19
C LEU A 48 2.47 2.47 0.82
N PHE A 49 1.78 3.59 0.62
CA PHE A 49 1.32 4.02 -0.69
C PHE A 49 2.35 4.94 -1.31
N ILE A 50 2.77 4.60 -2.53
CA ILE A 50 3.63 5.43 -3.36
C ILE A 50 2.98 5.74 -4.70
N GLY A 51 3.28 6.93 -5.23
CA GLY A 51 2.70 7.43 -6.47
C GLY A 51 3.74 7.95 -7.45
N ASN A 52 3.49 7.74 -8.73
CA ASN A 52 4.13 8.43 -9.85
C ASN A 52 3.08 8.68 -10.95
N GLY A 53 2.63 9.93 -11.09
CA GLY A 53 1.51 10.27 -11.97
C GLY A 53 0.21 9.59 -11.52
N SER A 54 -0.45 8.87 -12.42
CA SER A 54 -1.66 8.09 -12.13
C SER A 54 -1.38 6.67 -11.61
N CYS A 55 -0.11 6.27 -11.51
CA CYS A 55 0.25 4.95 -10.98
C CYS A 55 0.43 5.02 -9.47
N VAL A 56 -0.35 4.23 -8.74
CA VAL A 56 -0.28 4.10 -7.28
C VAL A 56 -0.01 2.65 -6.92
N ILE A 57 0.99 2.43 -6.07
CA ILE A 57 1.35 1.11 -5.54
C ILE A 57 1.23 1.15 -4.03
N GLU A 58 0.55 0.15 -3.47
CA GLU A 58 0.51 -0.13 -2.04
C GLU A 58 1.48 -1.27 -1.73
N PHE A 59 2.43 -1.05 -0.83
CA PHE A 59 3.24 -2.11 -0.24
C PHE A 59 2.64 -2.56 1.08
N LEU A 60 2.42 -3.87 1.20
CA LEU A 60 2.07 -4.53 2.45
C LEU A 60 3.28 -5.31 2.96
N ASP A 61 3.64 -5.13 4.22
CA ASP A 61 4.70 -5.94 4.84
C ASP A 61 4.24 -7.41 4.96
N ALA A 62 4.83 -8.30 4.16
CA ALA A 62 4.47 -9.72 4.10
C ALA A 62 4.58 -10.46 5.44
N LYS A 63 5.36 -9.93 6.39
CA LYS A 63 5.44 -10.50 7.75
C LYS A 63 4.19 -10.21 8.58
N GLN A 64 3.48 -9.13 8.27
CA GLN A 64 2.19 -8.76 8.87
C GLN A 64 1.00 -9.22 8.02
N ASP A 65 1.24 -9.44 6.74
CA ASP A 65 0.28 -10.04 5.80
C ASP A 65 0.07 -11.55 6.01
N ARG A 66 0.77 -12.14 6.98
CA ARG A 66 0.35 -13.43 7.54
C ARG A 66 -0.96 -13.17 8.26
N TRP A 67 -2.06 -13.36 7.57
CA TRP A 67 -3.46 -13.26 8.03
C TRP A 67 -3.63 -13.74 9.49
N THR A 68 -3.39 -12.86 10.47
CA THR A 68 -3.58 -13.11 11.91
C THR A 68 -4.82 -12.42 12.45
N GLY A 69 -5.69 -11.89 11.58
CA GLY A 69 -6.93 -11.21 11.96
C GLY A 69 -6.76 -9.82 12.59
N SER A 70 -5.55 -9.24 12.54
CA SER A 70 -5.22 -7.96 13.18
C SER A 70 -4.90 -6.81 12.22
N MET A 71 -4.97 -7.02 10.90
CA MET A 71 -4.99 -5.90 9.96
C MET A 71 -6.40 -5.31 9.98
N ASP A 72 -6.53 -4.12 10.53
CA ASP A 72 -7.78 -3.36 10.48
C ASP A 72 -8.08 -3.00 9.01
N LEU A 73 -9.02 -3.74 8.42
CA LEU A 73 -9.47 -3.56 7.05
C LEU A 73 -10.07 -2.16 6.83
N SER A 74 -10.48 -1.43 7.87
CA SER A 74 -10.96 -0.05 7.75
C SER A 74 -9.93 0.87 7.09
N THR A 75 -8.64 0.60 7.30
CA THR A 75 -7.54 1.35 6.70
C THR A 75 -7.41 1.08 5.20
N ILE A 76 -7.74 -0.14 4.75
CA ILE A 76 -7.72 -0.51 3.33
C ILE A 76 -8.97 0.04 2.61
N TYR A 77 -10.13 0.03 3.27
CA TYR A 77 -11.36 0.60 2.72
C TYR A 77 -11.32 2.12 2.54
N LEU A 78 -10.43 2.85 3.23
CA LEU A 78 -10.23 4.28 2.98
C LEU A 78 -9.67 4.55 1.57
N PHE A 79 -9.10 3.54 0.91
CA PHE A 79 -8.46 3.64 -0.40
C PHE A 79 -9.12 2.76 -1.49
N LEU A 80 -10.27 2.12 -1.18
CA LEU A 80 -11.11 1.33 -2.12
C LEU A 80 -12.50 1.96 -2.24
#